data_AF-A0A3N5BE97-F1
#
_entry.id   AF-A0A3N5BE97-F1
#
_cell.length_a   1.000
_cell.length_b   1.000
_cell.length_c   1.000
_cell.angle_alpha   90.00
_cell.angle_beta   90.00
_cell.angle_gamma   90.00
#
_symmetry.space_group_name_H-M   'P 1'
#
loop_
_entity.id
_entity.type
_entity.pdbx_description
1 polymer ?
#
loop_
_entity_poly.entity_id
_entity_poly.type
_entity_poly.pdbx_seq_one_letter_code
_entity_poly.pdbx_strand_id
1 'polypeptide(L)'
;MTCRPPRPAPSAPADGLRGHCTVLRSHARRLRAGAAALEWRGPQADALRAEVAALADRCARAADGFALAAAQLDGPDPRRS
;
A
#
# COMPACT_ATOMS: atom_id res chain seq x y z
N MET A 1 -34.36 -17.87 -10.59
CA MET A 1 -33.01 -18.47 -10.66
C MET A 1 -31.99 -17.35 -10.66
N THR A 2 -31.45 -16.98 -9.50
CA THR A 2 -30.34 -16.02 -9.40
C THR A 2 -29.05 -16.82 -9.22
N CYS A 3 -28.26 -16.90 -10.29
CA CYS A 3 -26.91 -17.44 -10.24
C CYS A 3 -26.09 -16.55 -9.31
N ARG A 4 -25.75 -17.06 -8.12
CA ARG A 4 -24.76 -16.44 -7.24
C ARG A 4 -23.41 -16.50 -7.96
N PRO A 5 -22.74 -15.36 -8.22
CA PRO A 5 -21.42 -15.39 -8.84
C PRO A 5 -20.46 -16.18 -7.94
N PRO A 6 -19.55 -16.99 -8.51
CA PRO A 6 -18.56 -17.71 -7.73
C PRO A 6 -17.77 -16.69 -6.92
N ARG A 7 -17.75 -16.87 -5.59
CA ARG A 7 -16.90 -16.09 -4.70
C ARG A 7 -15.47 -16.30 -5.20
N PRO A 8 -14.70 -15.25 -5.52
CA PRO A 8 -13.31 -15.43 -5.95
C PRO A 8 -12.62 -16.31 -4.90
N ALA A 9 -11.91 -17.34 -5.36
CA ALA A 9 -11.15 -18.22 -4.49
C ALA A 9 -10.32 -17.35 -3.53
N PRO A 10 -10.21 -17.70 -2.23
CA PRO A 10 -9.40 -16.92 -1.32
C PRO A 10 -7.97 -16.89 -1.87
N SER A 11 -7.58 -15.74 -2.43
CA SER A 11 -6.22 -15.46 -2.84
C SER A 11 -5.31 -15.76 -1.64
N ALA A 12 -4.15 -16.37 -1.91
CA ALA A 12 -3.24 -16.74 -0.83
C ALA A 12 -3.01 -15.50 0.07
N PRO A 13 -2.96 -15.65 1.40
CA PRO A 13 -2.85 -14.50 2.30
C PRO A 13 -1.70 -13.54 1.92
N ALA A 14 -0.60 -14.09 1.38
CA ALA A 14 0.52 -13.33 0.82
C ALA A 14 0.13 -12.42 -0.38
N ASP A 15 -0.75 -12.89 -1.28
CA ASP A 15 -1.24 -12.11 -2.42
C ASP A 15 -2.13 -10.94 -1.98
N GLY A 16 -2.96 -11.15 -0.95
CA GLY A 16 -3.74 -10.09 -0.33
C GLY A 16 -2.83 -8.99 0.23
N LEU A 17 -1.78 -9.37 0.96
CA LEU A 17 -0.79 -8.43 1.49
C LEU A 17 0.00 -7.70 0.39
N ARG A 18 0.36 -8.39 -0.70
CA ARG A 18 0.99 -7.75 -1.87
C ARG A 18 0.06 -6.75 -2.55
N GLY A 19 -1.23 -7.03 -2.62
CA GLY A 19 -2.26 -6.10 -3.08
C GLY A 19 -2.29 -4.83 -2.21
N HIS A 20 -2.37 -4.99 -0.88
CA HIS A 20 -2.34 -3.87 0.06
C HIS A 20 -1.05 -3.05 -0.02
N CYS A 21 0.10 -3.70 -0.16
CA CYS A 21 1.40 -3.06 -0.37
C CYS A 21 1.38 -2.16 -1.62
N THR A 22 0.85 -2.66 -2.74
CA THR A 22 0.76 -1.93 -4.00
C THR A 22 -0.14 -0.71 -3.91
N VAL A 23 -1.29 -0.84 -3.22
CA VAL A 23 -2.22 0.27 -2.96
C VAL A 23 -1.56 1.34 -2.12
N LEU A 24 -0.90 0.97 -1.02
CA LEU A 24 -0.22 1.93 -0.14
C LEU A 24 0.91 2.67 -0.84
N ARG A 25 1.74 1.97 -1.63
CA ARG A 25 2.80 2.62 -2.43
C ARG A 25 2.23 3.58 -3.45
N SER A 26 1.13 3.21 -4.10
CA SER A 26 0.45 4.09 -5.06
C SER A 26 -0.16 5.31 -4.36
N HIS A 27 -0.74 5.14 -3.19
CA HIS A 27 -1.26 6.25 -2.39
C HIS A 27 -0.15 7.21 -1.95
N ALA A 28 0.98 6.69 -1.44
CA ALA A 28 2.14 7.49 -1.07
C ALA A 28 2.69 8.31 -2.25
N ARG A 29 2.75 7.73 -3.46
CA ARG A 29 3.14 8.46 -4.68
C ARG A 29 2.17 9.57 -5.04
N ARG A 30 0.85 9.31 -4.95
CA ARG A 30 -0.18 10.31 -5.23
C ARG A 30 -0.14 11.48 -4.25
N LEU A 31 0.07 11.21 -2.96
CA LEU A 31 0.25 12.23 -1.94
C LEU A 31 1.42 13.16 -2.28
N ARG A 32 2.59 12.59 -2.60
CA ARG A 32 3.78 13.37 -2.98
C ARG A 32 3.55 14.19 -4.25
N ALA A 33 2.94 13.59 -5.27
CA ALA A 33 2.63 14.28 -6.52
C ALA A 33 1.65 15.44 -6.32
N GLY A 34 0.60 15.25 -5.51
CA GLY A 34 -0.36 16.30 -5.19
C GLY A 34 0.26 17.45 -4.41
N ALA A 35 1.13 17.15 -3.43
CA ALA A 35 1.86 18.17 -2.67
C ALA A 35 2.87 18.94 -3.54
N ALA A 36 3.52 18.27 -4.49
CA ALA A 36 4.45 18.90 -5.43
C ALA A 36 3.75 19.78 -6.47
N ALA A 37 2.53 19.40 -6.89
CA ALA A 37 1.71 20.17 -7.84
C ALA A 37 1.02 21.39 -7.20
N LEU A 38 1.18 21.60 -5.89
CA LEU A 38 0.58 22.73 -5.20
C LEU A 38 1.32 24.03 -5.57
N GLU A 39 0.69 24.86 -6.39
CA GLU A 39 1.21 26.18 -6.81
C GLU A 39 1.29 27.19 -5.66
N TRP A 40 0.53 26.96 -4.59
CA TRP A 40 0.54 27.80 -3.40
C TRP A 40 1.89 27.73 -2.67
N ARG A 41 2.49 28.88 -2.37
CA ARG A 41 3.79 29.00 -1.70
C ARG A 41 3.69 29.78 -0.39
N GLY A 42 4.67 29.56 0.47
CA GLY A 42 4.79 30.21 1.77
C GLY A 42 4.93 29.19 2.90
N PRO A 43 5.23 29.65 4.13
CA PRO A 43 5.54 28.79 5.26
C PRO A 43 4.45 27.76 5.57
N GLN A 44 3.18 28.13 5.40
CA GLN A 44 2.04 27.24 5.61
C GLN A 44 1.96 26.14 4.54
N ALA A 45 2.28 26.47 3.28
CA ALA A 45 2.35 25.49 2.21
C ALA A 45 3.51 24.51 2.44
N ASP A 46 4.65 25.00 2.95
CA ASP A 46 5.80 24.15 3.27
C ASP A 46 5.51 23.22 4.45
N ALA A 47 4.82 23.71 5.49
CA ALA A 47 4.35 22.89 6.59
C ALA A 47 3.40 21.77 6.10
N LEU A 48 2.44 22.12 5.24
CA LEU A 48 1.54 21.14 4.63
C LEU A 48 2.32 20.09 3.80
N ARG A 49 3.28 20.52 2.97
CA ARG A 49 4.12 19.60 2.19
C ARG A 49 4.90 18.66 3.12
N ALA A 50 5.43 19.15 4.24
CA ALA A 50 6.12 18.32 5.23
C ALA A 50 5.20 17.29 5.89
N GLU A 51 3.96 17.66 6.25
CA GLU A 51 2.97 16.73 6.80
C GLU A 51 2.58 15.65 5.79
N VAL A 52 2.35 16.03 4.53
CA VAL A 52 2.03 15.10 3.45
C VAL A 52 3.19 14.15 3.17
N ALA A 53 4.43 14.65 3.20
CA ALA A 53 5.62 13.81 3.08
C ALA A 53 5.71 12.79 4.22
N ALA A 54 5.52 13.23 5.47
CA ALA A 54 5.52 12.35 6.63
C ALA A 54 4.41 11.27 6.56
N LEU A 55 3.23 11.62 6.05
CA LEU A 55 2.14 10.66 5.80
C LEU A 55 2.53 9.66 4.71
N ALA A 56 3.06 10.12 3.58
CA ALA A 56 3.51 9.27 2.49
C ALA A 56 4.62 8.29 2.95
N ASP A 57 5.51 8.71 3.84
CA ASP A 57 6.52 7.85 4.44
C ASP A 57 5.93 6.80 5.37
N ARG A 58 4.90 7.14 6.16
CA ARG A 58 4.16 6.14 6.95
C ARG A 58 3.49 5.09 6.05
N CYS A 59 2.89 5.51 4.94
CA CYS A 59 2.31 4.58 3.97
C CYS A 59 3.37 3.66 3.35
N ALA A 60 4.55 4.19 3.01
CA ALA A 60 5.66 3.40 2.47
C ALA A 60 6.15 2.37 3.49
N ARG A 61 6.39 2.78 4.75
CA ARG A 61 6.81 1.87 5.84
C ARG A 61 5.79 0.76 6.10
N ALA A 62 4.49 1.09 6.10
CA ALA A 62 3.44 0.09 6.25
C ALA A 62 3.44 -0.91 5.07
N ALA A 63 3.65 -0.41 3.84
CA ALA A 63 3.76 -1.26 2.66
C ALA A 63 4.95 -2.22 2.74
N ASP A 64 6.08 -1.77 3.25
CA ASP A 64 7.27 -2.61 3.44
C ASP A 64 7.03 -3.67 4.52
N GLY A 65 6.32 -3.33 5.61
CA GLY A 65 5.86 -4.30 6.61
C GLY A 65 4.95 -5.38 6.01
N PHE A 66 4.01 -5.01 5.13
CA PHE A 66 3.18 -5.99 4.43
C PHE A 66 3.96 -6.83 3.42
N ALA A 67 4.96 -6.26 2.75
CA ALA A 67 5.81 -7.01 1.83
C ALA A 67 6.66 -8.04 2.59
N LEU A 68 7.21 -7.68 3.75
CA LEU A 68 7.91 -8.60 4.64
C LEU A 68 6.97 -9.71 5.11
N ALA A 69 5.78 -9.36 5.61
CA ALA A 69 4.80 -10.34 6.07
C ALA A 69 4.37 -11.31 4.94
N ALA A 70 4.20 -10.81 3.71
CA ALA A 70 3.94 -11.66 2.54
C ALA A 70 5.09 -12.63 2.27
N ALA A 71 6.35 -12.16 2.31
CA ALA A 71 7.51 -13.02 2.12
C ALA A 71 7.64 -14.10 3.19
N GLN A 72 7.30 -13.79 4.45
CA GLN A 72 7.28 -14.77 5.53
C GLN A 72 6.20 -15.85 5.31
N LEU A 73 5.06 -15.48 4.74
CA LEU A 73 3.99 -16.42 4.38
C LEU A 73 4.34 -17.29 3.17
N ASP A 74 5.21 -16.81 2.28
CA ASP A 74 5.77 -17.59 1.17
C ASP A 74 6.95 -18.48 1.58
N GLY A 75 7.37 -18.42 2.85
CA GLY A 75 8.47 -19.22 3.40
C GLY A 75 8.30 -20.72 3.13
N PRO A 76 9.39 -21.51 3.21
CA PRO A 76 9.40 -22.89 2.73
C PRO A 76 8.33 -23.72 3.44
N ASP A 77 7.29 -24.08 2.70
CA ASP A 77 6.21 -24.95 3.16
C ASP A 77 6.67 -26.42 3.11
N PRO A 78 6.91 -27.09 4.25
CA PRO A 78 7.27 -28.52 4.26
C PRO A 78 6.08 -29.44 3.91
N ARG A 79 4.87 -28.90 3.68
CA ARG A 79 3.66 -29.66 3.29
C ARG A 79 3.28 -29.46 1.82
N ARG A 80 4.12 -28.80 1.03
CA ARG A 80 3.91 -28.56 -0.41
C ARG A 80 4.84 -29.37 -1.32
N SER A 81 5.55 -30.36 -0.77
CA SER A 81 6.34 -31.37 -1.49
C SER A 81 5.68 -32.74 -1.42
#